data_AF-A0A5C2FRJ7-F1
#
_entry.id   AF-A0A5C2FRJ7-F1
#
_cell.length_a   1.000
_cell.length_b   1.000
_cell.length_c   1.000
_cell.angle_alpha   90.00
_cell.angle_beta   90.00
_cell.angle_gamma   90.00
#
_symmetry.space_group_name_H-M   'P 1'
#
loop_
_entity.id
_entity.type
_entity.pdbx_description
1 polymer ?
#
loop_
_entity_poly.entity_id
_entity_poly.type
_entity_poly.pdbx_seq_one_letter_code
_entity_poly.pdbx_strand_id
1 'polypeptide(L)'
;MTHTSPFPEAPKPDNDPNRPRPLEWGQYSDQIRAEWFKLLSTNPEEHEVQAFMELHPAMIPGGSGDIGPGGHHGSQMSAVFRQPTLSGAGSTFVPDFMWVTKSSGLITPILIEIEKPSKPWFNKNGSPTAKFSQAKDQLDEWRSWFAQDSNPSIFRQKYMFEDLHLNRPLKPQFVLIYGRDVEFTWAGGHSNPDGLRHKRESKRNSDETFMSFDSVIPRYDHRNSITVSMTANGPVPFAFSPVYQTNSMTGIDARILGNPAAALERSVMMTPERKAYLSTRWKYWQQVEDQQDPNKTYLRSSGLE
;
A
#
# COMPACT_ATOMS: atom_id res chain seq x y z
N MET A 1 20.42 48.49 11.27
CA MET A 1 20.75 47.35 10.38
C MET A 1 20.11 46.12 10.97
N THR A 2 19.01 45.66 10.38
CA THR A 2 18.31 44.44 10.80
C THR A 2 19.16 43.23 10.39
N HIS A 3 19.66 42.50 11.38
CA HIS A 3 20.29 41.20 11.19
C HIS A 3 19.23 40.23 10.66
N THR A 4 19.20 40.02 9.34
CA THR A 4 18.56 38.84 8.76
C THR A 4 19.44 37.64 9.08
N SER A 5 18.93 36.72 9.90
CA SER A 5 19.58 35.45 10.20
C SER A 5 19.85 34.70 8.89
N PRO A 6 21.06 34.18 8.65
CA PRO A 6 21.39 33.44 7.42
C PRO A 6 20.78 32.03 7.37
N PHE A 7 20.05 31.63 8.41
CA PHE A 7 19.41 30.33 8.48
C PHE A 7 17.95 30.42 8.00
N PRO A 8 17.48 29.52 7.12
CA PRO A 8 16.07 29.44 6.78
C PRO A 8 15.25 29.30 8.07
N GLU A 9 14.13 30.01 8.13
CA GLU A 9 13.24 29.98 9.30
C GLU A 9 12.85 28.54 9.60
N ALA A 10 12.95 28.11 10.87
CA ALA A 10 12.70 26.73 11.25
C ALA A 10 11.29 26.29 10.79
N PRO A 11 11.11 25.05 10.29
CA PRO A 11 9.81 24.56 9.87
C PRO A 11 8.81 24.68 11.02
N LYS A 12 7.67 25.33 10.75
CA LYS A 12 6.64 25.58 11.76
C LYS A 12 5.57 24.50 11.68
N PRO A 13 5.41 23.65 12.72
CA PRO A 13 4.22 22.84 12.84
C PRO A 13 2.99 23.76 12.96
N ASP A 14 1.87 23.29 12.45
CA ASP A 14 0.61 24.00 12.63
C ASP A 14 -0.01 23.63 13.97
N ASN A 15 0.13 24.55 14.92
CA ASN A 15 -0.34 24.41 16.30
C ASN A 15 -1.72 25.05 16.52
N ASP A 16 -2.41 25.52 15.47
CA ASP A 16 -3.76 26.07 15.64
C ASP A 16 -4.70 24.98 16.22
N PRO A 17 -5.30 25.20 17.41
CA PRO A 17 -6.23 24.25 17.99
C PRO A 17 -7.48 24.04 17.13
N ASN A 18 -7.88 25.04 16.34
CA ASN A 18 -9.08 25.04 15.51
C ASN A 18 -8.84 24.56 14.07
N ARG A 19 -7.62 24.14 13.73
CA ARG A 19 -7.33 23.59 12.40
C ARG A 19 -8.24 22.40 12.07
N PRO A 20 -8.69 22.24 10.82
CA PRO A 20 -9.48 21.06 10.42
C PRO A 20 -8.73 19.77 10.75
N ARG A 21 -9.26 18.95 11.66
CA ARG A 21 -8.65 17.67 12.08
C ARG A 21 -9.16 16.52 11.20
N PRO A 22 -8.37 15.44 11.03
CA PRO A 22 -8.92 14.20 10.48
C PRO A 22 -9.92 13.59 11.47
N LEU A 23 -10.67 12.57 11.02
CA LEU A 23 -11.41 11.70 11.93
C LEU A 23 -10.45 11.07 12.96
N GLU A 24 -10.94 10.84 14.17
CA GLU A 24 -10.19 10.05 15.14
C GLU A 24 -10.04 8.61 14.64
N TRP A 25 -8.90 7.98 14.94
CA TRP A 25 -8.59 6.65 14.40
C TRP A 25 -9.69 5.61 14.72
N GLY A 26 -10.17 5.60 15.96
CA GLY A 26 -11.24 4.68 16.37
C GLY A 26 -12.51 4.86 15.54
N GLN A 27 -12.92 6.11 15.31
CA GLN A 27 -14.10 6.45 14.50
C GLN A 27 -13.92 5.99 13.05
N TYR A 28 -12.77 6.31 12.44
CA TYR A 28 -12.44 5.86 11.10
C TYR A 28 -12.43 4.33 10.99
N SER A 29 -11.74 3.66 11.92
CA SER A 29 -11.60 2.20 11.95
C SER A 29 -12.95 1.50 12.06
N ASP A 30 -13.82 1.96 12.94
CA ASP A 30 -15.14 1.35 13.13
C ASP A 30 -16.04 1.55 11.91
N GLN A 31 -16.05 2.78 11.37
CA GLN A 31 -16.85 3.09 10.18
C GLN A 31 -16.37 2.28 8.96
N ILE A 32 -15.07 2.25 8.68
CA ILE A 32 -14.56 1.57 7.48
C ILE A 32 -14.74 0.05 7.59
N ARG A 33 -14.64 -0.53 8.78
CA ARG A 33 -14.93 -1.95 9.00
C ARG A 33 -16.40 -2.25 8.71
N ALA A 34 -17.32 -1.40 9.16
CA ALA A 34 -18.74 -1.56 8.86
C ALA A 34 -19.03 -1.46 7.35
N GLU A 35 -18.44 -0.47 6.67
CA GLU A 35 -18.57 -0.31 5.21
C GLU A 35 -17.95 -1.48 4.43
N TRP A 36 -16.81 -1.99 4.90
CA TRP A 36 -16.14 -3.17 4.32
C TRP A 36 -17.01 -4.42 4.41
N PHE A 37 -17.52 -4.76 5.59
CA PHE A 37 -18.40 -5.91 5.74
C PHE A 37 -19.73 -5.74 4.99
N LYS A 38 -20.23 -4.51 4.88
CA LYS A 38 -21.38 -4.20 4.03
C LYS A 38 -21.08 -4.48 2.56
N LEU A 39 -19.95 -4.01 2.02
CA LEU A 39 -19.51 -4.32 0.66
C LEU A 39 -19.37 -5.83 0.47
N LEU A 40 -18.69 -6.51 1.37
CA LEU A 40 -18.52 -7.96 1.30
C LEU A 40 -19.85 -8.73 1.33
N SER A 41 -20.90 -8.19 1.96
CA SER A 41 -22.24 -8.82 1.98
C SER A 41 -22.98 -8.75 0.65
N THR A 42 -22.56 -7.87 -0.28
CA THR A 42 -23.19 -7.74 -1.60
C THR A 42 -22.63 -8.69 -2.65
N ASN A 43 -21.74 -9.62 -2.25
CA ASN A 43 -21.04 -10.53 -3.15
C ASN A 43 -20.28 -9.78 -4.27
N PRO A 44 -19.37 -8.87 -3.91
CA PRO A 44 -18.77 -7.93 -4.86
C PRO A 44 -17.86 -8.65 -5.85
N GLU A 45 -17.70 -8.05 -7.02
CA GLU A 45 -16.63 -8.38 -7.96
C GLU A 45 -15.28 -7.84 -7.46
N GLU A 46 -14.20 -8.40 -7.97
CA GLU A 46 -12.82 -8.02 -7.62
C GLU A 46 -12.55 -6.52 -7.80
N HIS A 47 -12.99 -5.94 -8.93
CA HIS A 47 -12.80 -4.52 -9.21
C HIS A 47 -13.53 -3.58 -8.23
N GLU A 48 -14.64 -4.03 -7.63
CA GLU A 48 -15.36 -3.24 -6.62
C GLU A 48 -14.58 -3.21 -5.31
N VAL A 49 -13.96 -4.35 -4.96
CA VAL A 49 -13.07 -4.45 -3.81
C VAL A 49 -11.78 -3.65 -4.03
N GLN A 50 -11.19 -3.75 -5.21
CA GLN A 50 -10.04 -2.95 -5.63
C GLN A 50 -10.33 -1.45 -5.44
N ALA A 51 -11.43 -0.97 -6.03
CA ALA A 51 -11.82 0.44 -5.98
C ALA A 51 -12.03 0.92 -4.53
N PHE A 52 -12.61 0.09 -3.67
CA PHE A 52 -12.75 0.39 -2.25
C PHE A 52 -11.37 0.52 -1.58
N MET A 53 -10.50 -0.48 -1.73
CA MET A 53 -9.18 -0.50 -1.09
C MET A 53 -8.26 0.63 -1.58
N GLU A 54 -8.36 1.04 -2.85
CA GLU A 54 -7.63 2.17 -3.42
C GLU A 54 -7.98 3.52 -2.76
N LEU A 55 -9.18 3.67 -2.21
CA LEU A 55 -9.61 4.88 -1.48
C LEU A 55 -9.29 4.82 0.02
N HIS A 56 -8.91 3.64 0.51
CA HIS A 56 -8.65 3.37 1.92
C HIS A 56 -7.29 2.66 2.11
N PRO A 57 -6.16 3.32 1.83
CA PRO A 57 -4.84 2.68 1.89
C PRO A 57 -4.48 2.08 3.27
N ALA A 58 -5.15 2.50 4.34
CA ALA A 58 -5.04 1.87 5.65
C ALA A 58 -5.57 0.42 5.71
N MET A 59 -6.45 0.02 4.78
CA MET A 59 -6.96 -1.36 4.63
C MET A 59 -5.93 -2.30 3.99
N ILE A 60 -4.86 -1.76 3.40
CA ILE A 60 -3.84 -2.53 2.71
C ILE A 60 -2.98 -3.26 3.75
N PRO A 61 -2.88 -4.61 3.71
CA PRO A 61 -2.20 -5.39 4.74
C PRO A 61 -0.69 -5.12 4.90
N GLY A 62 -0.18 -5.52 6.08
CA GLY A 62 1.24 -5.64 6.40
C GLY A 62 1.88 -4.42 7.10
N GLY A 63 1.18 -3.28 7.19
CA GLY A 63 1.70 -2.07 7.84
C GLY A 63 2.08 -2.25 9.31
N SER A 64 1.49 -3.25 9.98
CA SER A 64 1.78 -3.59 11.38
C SER A 64 2.99 -4.50 11.59
N GLY A 65 3.74 -4.83 10.53
CA GLY A 65 4.86 -5.78 10.63
C GLY A 65 4.42 -7.24 10.74
N ASP A 66 3.14 -7.52 10.48
CA ASP A 66 2.56 -8.87 10.42
C ASP A 66 2.89 -9.61 9.12
N ILE A 67 3.44 -8.92 8.12
CA ILE A 67 3.87 -9.48 6.84
C ILE A 67 5.34 -9.17 6.63
N GLY A 68 6.16 -10.22 6.66
CA GLY A 68 7.59 -10.15 6.39
C GLY A 68 8.41 -9.32 7.39
N PRO A 69 9.73 -9.28 7.22
CA PRO A 69 10.61 -8.49 8.06
C PRO A 69 10.47 -6.99 7.78
N GLY A 70 10.48 -6.17 8.83
CA GLY A 70 10.62 -4.71 8.73
C GLY A 70 9.32 -3.90 8.58
N GLY A 71 8.16 -4.55 8.40
CA GLY A 71 6.88 -3.87 8.12
C GLY A 71 6.44 -2.82 9.15
N HIS A 72 6.91 -2.87 10.40
CA HIS A 72 6.63 -1.89 11.45
C HIS A 72 7.15 -0.45 11.16
N HIS A 73 7.97 -0.26 10.12
CA HIS A 73 8.45 1.07 9.73
C HIS A 73 7.50 1.78 8.76
N GLY A 74 6.38 1.14 8.40
CA GLY A 74 5.45 1.63 7.38
C GLY A 74 6.06 1.59 5.98
N SER A 75 5.34 2.17 5.02
CA SER A 75 5.78 2.24 3.63
C SER A 75 6.72 3.42 3.38
N GLN A 76 7.68 3.21 2.48
CA GLN A 76 8.49 4.29 1.93
C GLN A 76 7.57 5.36 1.32
N MET A 77 7.84 6.64 1.64
CA MET A 77 7.06 7.80 1.23
C MET A 77 5.57 7.75 1.60
N SER A 78 5.24 6.95 2.60
CA SER A 78 3.85 6.62 2.91
C SER A 78 3.08 6.05 1.70
N ALA A 79 3.77 5.51 0.69
CA ALA A 79 3.15 5.13 -0.58
C ALA A 79 2.65 3.68 -0.56
N VAL A 80 1.43 3.48 -1.06
CA VAL A 80 0.92 2.19 -1.52
C VAL A 80 0.63 2.32 -3.01
N PHE A 81 1.36 1.60 -3.85
CA PHE A 81 1.13 1.58 -5.27
C PHE A 81 -0.10 0.74 -5.61
N ARG A 82 -1.04 1.32 -6.37
CA ARG A 82 -2.12 0.58 -7.02
C ARG A 82 -1.67 0.12 -8.40
N GLN A 83 -1.93 -1.14 -8.73
CA GLN A 83 -1.64 -1.76 -10.03
C GLN A 83 -0.22 -1.46 -10.57
N PRO A 84 0.86 -1.58 -9.76
CA PRO A 84 2.22 -1.30 -10.23
C PRO A 84 2.68 -2.31 -11.28
N THR A 85 3.25 -1.84 -12.39
CA THR A 85 3.80 -2.73 -13.41
C THR A 85 5.20 -3.21 -13.05
N LEU A 86 5.38 -4.52 -12.94
CA LEU A 86 6.69 -5.18 -12.89
C LEU A 86 7.09 -5.56 -14.31
N SER A 87 7.86 -4.69 -14.94
CA SER A 87 8.40 -4.85 -16.29
C SER A 87 9.90 -5.04 -16.20
N GLY A 88 10.44 -6.05 -16.87
CA GLY A 88 11.87 -6.38 -16.85
C GLY A 88 12.18 -7.50 -17.83
N ALA A 89 13.20 -8.30 -17.55
CA ALA A 89 13.43 -9.52 -18.31
C ALA A 89 12.26 -10.51 -18.08
N GLY A 90 11.79 -11.12 -19.17
CA GLY A 90 10.65 -12.05 -19.16
C GLY A 90 9.28 -11.37 -19.25
N SER A 91 8.27 -11.99 -18.64
CA SER A 91 6.89 -11.52 -18.65
C SER A 91 6.72 -10.25 -17.81
N THR A 92 5.71 -9.46 -18.17
CA THR A 92 5.27 -8.30 -17.39
C THR A 92 4.10 -8.68 -16.49
N PHE A 93 4.14 -8.22 -15.24
CA PHE A 93 3.12 -8.49 -14.24
C PHE A 93 2.56 -7.21 -13.62
N VAL A 94 1.35 -7.29 -13.11
CA VAL A 94 0.68 -6.17 -12.44
C VAL A 94 -0.01 -6.68 -11.18
N PRO A 95 0.66 -6.66 -10.01
CA PRO A 95 0.00 -6.89 -8.73
C PRO A 95 -1.10 -5.86 -8.50
N ASP A 96 -2.15 -6.20 -7.77
CA ASP A 96 -3.21 -5.25 -7.45
C ASP A 96 -2.73 -4.10 -6.55
N PHE A 97 -1.88 -4.44 -5.58
CA PHE A 97 -1.18 -3.46 -4.75
C PHE A 97 0.27 -3.85 -4.50
N MET A 98 1.07 -2.84 -4.20
CA MET A 98 2.41 -3.03 -3.67
C MET A 98 2.78 -1.90 -2.74
N TRP A 99 3.58 -2.19 -1.73
CA TRP A 99 4.31 -1.17 -1.00
C TRP A 99 5.69 -1.68 -0.62
N VAL A 100 6.59 -0.75 -0.28
CA VAL A 100 7.99 -1.09 0.02
C VAL A 100 8.32 -0.63 1.42
N THR A 101 8.84 -1.52 2.24
CA THR A 101 9.40 -1.18 3.55
C THR A 101 10.89 -1.41 3.59
N LYS A 102 11.56 -0.71 4.50
CA LYS A 102 13.01 -0.71 4.67
C LYS A 102 13.34 -0.98 6.13
N SER A 103 14.21 -1.94 6.39
CA SER A 103 14.87 -2.14 7.69
C SER A 103 16.36 -1.87 7.55
N SER A 104 17.11 -1.89 8.66
CA SER A 104 18.57 -1.71 8.64
C SER A 104 19.31 -2.69 7.73
N GLY A 105 18.76 -3.89 7.53
CA GLY A 105 19.38 -4.96 6.75
C GLY A 105 18.71 -5.31 5.42
N LEU A 106 17.44 -4.93 5.20
CA LEU A 106 16.66 -5.41 4.06
C LEU A 106 15.78 -4.33 3.43
N ILE A 107 15.51 -4.49 2.14
CA ILE A 107 14.40 -3.85 1.43
C ILE A 107 13.37 -4.93 1.13
N THR A 108 12.13 -4.68 1.52
CA THR A 108 11.05 -5.66 1.47
C THR A 108 9.88 -5.08 0.70
N PRO A 109 9.80 -5.38 -0.62
CA PRO A 109 8.57 -5.20 -1.39
C PRO A 109 7.50 -6.16 -0.86
N ILE A 110 6.31 -5.65 -0.61
CA ILE A 110 5.13 -6.44 -0.25
C ILE A 110 4.18 -6.30 -1.42
N LEU A 111 4.00 -7.39 -2.17
CA LEU A 111 3.12 -7.46 -3.33
C LEU A 111 1.85 -8.18 -2.93
N ILE A 112 0.71 -7.64 -3.35
CA ILE A 112 -0.60 -8.10 -2.92
C ILE A 112 -1.42 -8.38 -4.17
N GLU A 113 -1.90 -9.62 -4.29
CA GLU A 113 -2.97 -10.00 -5.21
C GLU A 113 -4.28 -10.07 -4.42
N ILE A 114 -5.34 -9.52 -4.97
CA ILE A 114 -6.70 -9.70 -4.49
C ILE A 114 -7.49 -10.49 -5.52
N GLU A 115 -8.38 -11.32 -5.03
CA GLU A 115 -9.21 -12.15 -5.88
C GLU A 115 -10.69 -11.92 -5.62
N LYS A 116 -11.59 -12.34 -6.50
CA LYS A 116 -13.02 -12.17 -6.18
C LYS A 116 -13.38 -12.85 -4.85
N PRO A 117 -14.06 -12.17 -3.89
CA PRO A 117 -14.34 -12.74 -2.57
C PRO A 117 -15.18 -14.02 -2.60
N SER A 118 -16.00 -14.21 -3.63
CA SER A 118 -16.83 -15.40 -3.79
C SER A 118 -16.07 -16.63 -4.33
N LYS A 119 -14.78 -16.51 -4.66
CA LYS A 119 -14.00 -17.63 -5.19
C LYS A 119 -13.76 -18.67 -4.07
N PRO A 120 -14.11 -19.95 -4.29
CA PRO A 120 -13.87 -21.00 -3.32
C PRO A 120 -12.41 -21.46 -3.37
N TRP A 121 -11.83 -21.67 -2.19
CA TRP A 121 -10.49 -22.24 -2.01
C TRP A 121 -10.48 -23.73 -2.38
N PHE A 122 -11.52 -24.46 -2.02
CA PHE A 122 -11.62 -25.90 -2.18
C PHE A 122 -12.90 -26.36 -2.88
N ASN A 123 -12.77 -27.43 -3.67
CA ASN A 123 -13.90 -28.19 -4.18
C ASN A 123 -14.59 -28.95 -3.03
N LYS A 124 -15.82 -29.43 -3.25
CA LYS A 124 -16.59 -30.21 -2.24
C LYS A 124 -15.87 -31.45 -1.71
N ASN A 125 -14.95 -32.02 -2.48
CA ASN A 125 -14.12 -33.16 -2.08
C ASN A 125 -12.85 -32.73 -1.28
N GLY A 126 -12.72 -31.45 -0.93
CA GLY A 126 -11.59 -30.89 -0.22
C GLY A 126 -10.31 -30.70 -1.04
N SER A 127 -10.33 -30.95 -2.36
CA SER A 127 -9.19 -30.62 -3.23
C SER A 127 -9.14 -29.12 -3.55
N PRO A 128 -7.97 -28.49 -3.71
CA PRO A 128 -7.89 -27.08 -4.09
C PRO A 128 -8.56 -26.83 -5.45
N THR A 129 -9.17 -25.66 -5.62
CA THR A 129 -9.78 -25.30 -6.91
C THR A 129 -8.72 -24.89 -7.93
N ALA A 130 -9.03 -25.04 -9.22
CA ALA A 130 -8.14 -24.56 -10.29
C ALA A 130 -7.91 -23.04 -10.22
N LYS A 131 -8.93 -22.28 -9.79
CA LYS A 131 -8.83 -20.82 -9.59
C LYS A 131 -7.85 -20.48 -8.48
N PHE A 132 -7.86 -21.22 -7.37
CA PHE A 132 -6.88 -21.00 -6.30
C PHE A 132 -5.47 -21.37 -6.75
N SER A 133 -5.31 -22.48 -7.48
CA SER A 133 -4.01 -22.83 -8.07
C SER A 133 -3.49 -21.72 -8.98
N GLN A 134 -4.33 -21.18 -9.87
CA GLN A 134 -3.96 -20.07 -10.76
C GLN A 134 -3.53 -18.81 -9.99
N ALA A 135 -4.27 -18.43 -8.96
CA ALA A 135 -3.92 -17.28 -8.12
C ALA A 135 -2.58 -17.49 -7.40
N LYS A 136 -2.32 -18.72 -6.96
CA LYS A 136 -1.02 -19.07 -6.36
C LYS A 136 0.10 -19.05 -7.40
N ASP A 137 -0.15 -19.53 -8.61
CA ASP A 137 0.83 -19.53 -9.69
C ASP A 137 1.26 -18.10 -10.05
N GLN A 138 0.36 -17.10 -9.98
CA GLN A 138 0.72 -15.68 -10.14
C GLN A 138 1.76 -15.21 -9.10
N LEU A 139 1.66 -15.65 -7.84
CA LEU A 139 2.67 -15.33 -6.82
C LEU A 139 4.01 -15.99 -7.14
N ASP A 140 3.97 -17.25 -7.61
CA ASP A 140 5.16 -17.99 -8.02
C ASP A 140 5.84 -17.32 -9.23
N GLU A 141 5.06 -16.76 -10.15
CA GLU A 141 5.54 -15.97 -11.28
C GLU A 141 6.26 -14.68 -10.84
N TRP A 142 5.72 -13.95 -9.85
CA TRP A 142 6.39 -12.77 -9.31
C TRP A 142 7.68 -13.13 -8.58
N ARG A 143 7.71 -14.24 -7.84
CA ARG A 143 8.94 -14.76 -7.23
C ARG A 143 9.98 -15.06 -8.29
N SER A 144 9.58 -15.74 -9.37
CA SER A 144 10.44 -16.02 -10.51
C SER A 144 10.96 -14.73 -11.15
N TRP A 145 10.11 -13.71 -11.30
CA TRP A 145 10.51 -12.40 -11.81
C TRP A 145 11.63 -11.76 -10.98
N PHE A 146 11.50 -11.74 -9.65
CA PHE A 146 12.55 -11.20 -8.75
C PHE A 146 13.83 -12.03 -8.72
N ALA A 147 13.77 -13.32 -9.08
CA ALA A 147 14.93 -14.19 -9.12
C ALA A 147 15.82 -13.98 -10.36
N GLN A 148 15.36 -13.24 -11.37
CA GLN A 148 16.16 -12.94 -12.56
C GLN A 148 17.17 -11.82 -12.27
N ASP A 149 18.41 -11.98 -12.73
CA ASP A 149 19.56 -11.14 -12.34
C ASP A 149 19.34 -9.62 -12.50
N SER A 150 18.70 -9.16 -13.58
CA SER A 150 18.51 -7.73 -13.87
C SER A 150 17.27 -7.12 -13.18
N ASN A 151 16.28 -7.92 -12.84
CA ASN A 151 14.96 -7.46 -12.40
C ASN A 151 14.99 -6.73 -11.04
N PRO A 152 15.75 -7.17 -10.01
CA PRO A 152 15.93 -6.41 -8.78
C PRO A 152 16.48 -5.01 -9.00
N SER A 153 17.39 -4.82 -9.96
CA SER A 153 17.95 -3.50 -10.28
C SER A 153 16.91 -2.61 -10.96
N ILE A 154 16.12 -3.18 -11.88
CA ILE A 154 15.00 -2.46 -12.53
C ILE A 154 13.95 -2.06 -11.50
N PHE A 155 13.60 -2.96 -10.58
CA PHE A 155 12.68 -2.69 -9.48
C PHE A 155 13.16 -1.49 -8.65
N ARG A 156 14.43 -1.47 -8.25
CA ARG A 156 15.01 -0.38 -7.46
C ARG A 156 14.90 0.96 -8.19
N GLN A 157 15.29 1.00 -9.46
CA GLN A 157 15.22 2.23 -10.26
C GLN A 157 13.79 2.77 -10.38
N LYS A 158 12.81 1.88 -10.48
CA LYS A 158 11.41 2.26 -10.71
C LYS A 158 10.66 2.62 -9.43
N TYR A 159 10.91 1.92 -8.33
CA TYR A 159 10.10 2.00 -7.11
C TYR A 159 10.86 2.50 -5.88
N MET A 160 12.16 2.77 -5.99
CA MET A 160 12.95 3.38 -4.92
C MET A 160 13.40 4.78 -5.33
N PHE A 161 12.85 5.79 -4.66
CA PHE A 161 13.06 7.21 -4.96
C PHE A 161 14.18 7.86 -4.14
N GLU A 162 14.84 7.08 -3.27
CA GLU A 162 15.94 7.51 -2.43
C GLU A 162 17.13 6.57 -2.64
N ASP A 163 18.32 7.14 -2.84
CA ASP A 163 19.58 6.38 -3.04
C ASP A 163 20.10 5.71 -1.76
N LEU A 164 19.46 6.01 -0.63
CA LEU A 164 19.80 5.42 0.64
C LEU A 164 19.45 3.94 0.59
N HIS A 165 20.48 3.10 0.64
CA HIS A 165 20.41 1.66 0.89
C HIS A 165 20.21 0.75 -0.32
N LEU A 166 20.58 1.20 -1.53
CA LEU A 166 20.54 0.37 -2.76
C LEU A 166 21.33 -0.95 -2.66
N ASN A 167 22.32 -1.03 -1.76
CA ASN A 167 23.11 -2.23 -1.51
C ASN A 167 22.42 -3.29 -0.62
N ARG A 168 21.29 -2.96 0.02
CA ARG A 168 20.57 -3.92 0.88
C ARG A 168 19.90 -5.00 0.02
N PRO A 169 19.92 -6.27 0.45
CA PRO A 169 19.19 -7.34 -0.24
C PRO A 169 17.70 -7.00 -0.40
N LEU A 170 17.15 -7.33 -1.57
CA LEU A 170 15.73 -7.27 -1.84
C LEU A 170 15.11 -8.61 -1.43
N LYS A 171 14.14 -8.58 -0.52
CA LYS A 171 13.44 -9.79 -0.06
C LYS A 171 11.93 -9.58 -0.21
N PRO A 172 11.35 -9.89 -1.39
CA PRO A 172 9.93 -9.69 -1.63
C PRO A 172 9.09 -10.61 -0.73
N GLN A 173 7.88 -10.17 -0.44
CA GLN A 173 6.85 -10.91 0.27
C GLN A 173 5.56 -10.82 -0.53
N PHE A 174 4.77 -11.89 -0.49
CA PHE A 174 3.60 -12.06 -1.35
C PHE A 174 2.37 -12.27 -0.50
N VAL A 175 1.31 -11.51 -0.77
CA VAL A 175 0.05 -11.61 -0.07
C VAL A 175 -1.02 -11.98 -1.09
N LEU A 176 -1.82 -12.98 -0.76
CA LEU A 176 -3.01 -13.33 -1.51
C LEU A 176 -4.24 -13.15 -0.64
N ILE A 177 -5.12 -12.24 -1.03
CA ILE A 177 -6.43 -12.02 -0.40
C ILE A 177 -7.47 -12.75 -1.25
N TYR A 178 -7.98 -13.87 -0.75
CA TYR A 178 -8.80 -14.80 -1.53
C TYR A 178 -9.96 -15.35 -0.71
N GLY A 179 -11.13 -15.43 -1.31
CA GLY A 179 -12.28 -16.09 -0.72
C GLY A 179 -12.76 -15.51 0.62
N ARG A 180 -13.81 -16.11 1.18
CA ARG A 180 -14.38 -15.74 2.48
C ARG A 180 -13.98 -16.72 3.57
N ASP A 181 -13.85 -16.23 4.81
CA ASP A 181 -13.55 -17.10 5.96
C ASP A 181 -14.69 -18.09 6.25
N VAL A 182 -15.92 -17.79 5.82
CA VAL A 182 -17.08 -18.67 5.98
C VAL A 182 -16.86 -20.07 5.40
N GLU A 183 -16.03 -20.23 4.36
CA GLU A 183 -15.68 -21.55 3.80
C GLU A 183 -14.99 -22.46 4.84
N PHE A 184 -14.27 -21.87 5.79
CA PHE A 184 -13.58 -22.56 6.88
C PHE A 184 -14.42 -22.67 8.14
N THR A 185 -15.75 -22.58 8.01
CA THR A 185 -16.71 -22.80 9.10
C THR A 185 -17.66 -23.93 8.73
N TRP A 186 -18.44 -24.41 9.69
CA TRP A 186 -19.51 -25.39 9.43
C TRP A 186 -20.58 -24.87 8.45
N ALA A 187 -20.76 -23.55 8.34
CA ALA A 187 -21.65 -22.94 7.35
C ALA A 187 -21.06 -22.96 5.92
N GLY A 188 -19.76 -23.24 5.76
CA GLY A 188 -19.04 -23.26 4.49
C GLY A 188 -19.32 -24.47 3.59
N GLY A 189 -20.12 -25.43 4.06
CA GLY A 189 -20.54 -26.58 3.27
C GLY A 189 -19.52 -27.72 3.17
N HIS A 190 -18.45 -27.67 3.97
CA HIS A 190 -17.43 -28.72 4.05
C HIS A 190 -17.60 -29.57 5.32
N SER A 191 -17.30 -30.86 5.22
CA SER A 191 -17.42 -31.82 6.33
C SER A 191 -16.28 -31.74 7.35
N ASN A 192 -15.16 -31.09 7.01
CA ASN A 192 -14.02 -30.89 7.90
C ASN A 192 -13.38 -29.49 7.71
N PRO A 193 -14.03 -28.42 8.23
CA PRO A 193 -13.56 -27.05 8.03
C PRO A 193 -12.16 -26.78 8.61
N ASP A 194 -11.84 -27.33 9.77
CA ASP A 194 -10.52 -27.17 10.41
C ASP A 194 -9.40 -27.81 9.58
N GLY A 195 -9.65 -29.00 9.04
CA GLY A 195 -8.73 -29.66 8.12
C GLY A 195 -8.44 -28.85 6.86
N LEU A 196 -9.43 -28.11 6.34
CA LEU A 196 -9.22 -27.21 5.20
C LEU A 196 -8.40 -25.98 5.56
N ARG A 197 -8.57 -25.42 6.77
CA ARG A 197 -7.74 -24.31 7.24
C ARG A 197 -6.26 -24.74 7.31
N HIS A 198 -5.98 -25.91 7.89
CA HIS A 198 -4.62 -26.46 7.90
C HIS A 198 -4.08 -26.74 6.50
N LYS A 199 -4.92 -27.29 5.61
CA LYS A 199 -4.53 -27.57 4.23
C LYS A 199 -4.23 -26.30 3.43
N ARG A 200 -4.97 -25.21 3.66
CA ARG A 200 -4.68 -23.89 3.07
C ARG A 200 -3.29 -23.42 3.51
N GLU A 201 -3.02 -23.43 4.82
CA GLU A 201 -1.73 -22.99 5.35
C GLU A 201 -0.57 -23.85 4.83
N SER A 202 -0.77 -25.15 4.65
CA SER A 202 0.27 -26.04 4.11
C SER A 202 0.58 -25.82 2.63
N LYS A 203 -0.20 -25.00 1.90
CA LYS A 203 0.04 -24.67 0.48
C LYS A 203 0.89 -23.43 0.28
N ARG A 204 1.14 -22.70 1.36
CA ARG A 204 1.84 -21.42 1.37
C ARG A 204 3.34 -21.62 1.42
N ASN A 205 4.08 -20.84 0.63
CA ASN A 205 5.53 -20.72 0.76
C ASN A 205 5.93 -19.83 1.96
N SER A 206 7.18 -19.90 2.40
CA SER A 206 7.65 -19.15 3.58
C SER A 206 7.61 -17.63 3.46
N ASP A 207 7.53 -17.11 2.23
CA ASP A 207 7.44 -15.69 1.87
C ASP A 207 6.02 -15.25 1.50
N GLU A 208 5.04 -16.14 1.66
CA GLU A 208 3.64 -15.90 1.33
C GLU A 208 2.79 -15.68 2.58
N THR A 209 1.72 -14.90 2.45
CA THR A 209 0.65 -14.73 3.43
C THR A 209 -0.69 -14.88 2.74
N PHE A 210 -1.51 -15.81 3.22
CA PHE A 210 -2.87 -16.04 2.72
C PHE A 210 -3.87 -15.40 3.67
N MET A 211 -4.76 -14.59 3.11
CA MET A 211 -5.80 -13.87 3.84
C MET A 211 -7.16 -14.14 3.21
N SER A 212 -8.20 -14.24 4.04
CA SER A 212 -9.57 -14.09 3.56
C SER A 212 -9.96 -12.62 3.58
N PHE A 213 -10.94 -12.21 2.76
CA PHE A 213 -11.45 -10.83 2.78
C PHE A 213 -11.96 -10.39 4.15
N ASP A 214 -12.51 -11.33 4.93
CA ASP A 214 -13.01 -11.09 6.29
C ASP A 214 -11.89 -10.76 7.31
N SER A 215 -10.65 -11.12 7.00
CA SER A 215 -9.48 -10.84 7.87
C SER A 215 -8.84 -9.47 7.61
N VAL A 216 -9.23 -8.79 6.52
CA VAL A 216 -8.72 -7.47 6.17
C VAL A 216 -9.35 -6.42 7.10
N ILE A 217 -8.49 -5.68 7.80
CA ILE A 217 -8.88 -4.62 8.74
C ILE A 217 -7.97 -3.41 8.57
N PRO A 218 -8.45 -2.19 8.90
CA PRO A 218 -7.61 -1.01 8.83
C PRO A 218 -6.45 -1.10 9.82
N ARG A 219 -5.23 -0.80 9.35
CA ARG A 219 -3.99 -0.80 10.13
C ARG A 219 -3.56 0.61 10.47
N TYR A 220 -3.34 0.87 11.76
CA TYR A 220 -2.95 2.21 12.25
C TYR A 220 -1.64 2.68 11.62
N ASP A 221 -0.71 1.77 11.35
CA ASP A 221 0.60 2.12 10.77
C ASP A 221 0.50 2.60 9.32
N HIS A 222 -0.59 2.29 8.63
CA HIS A 222 -0.93 2.85 7.31
C HIS A 222 -1.89 4.04 7.38
N ARG A 223 -2.14 4.62 8.58
CA ARG A 223 -3.04 5.79 8.73
C ARG A 223 -2.60 7.01 7.92
N ASN A 224 -1.30 7.15 7.67
CA ASN A 224 -0.74 8.23 6.87
C ASN A 224 -0.37 7.76 5.46
N SER A 225 -0.86 6.60 5.02
CA SER A 225 -0.55 6.13 3.66
C SER A 225 -1.33 6.90 2.59
N ILE A 226 -0.76 6.91 1.39
CA ILE A 226 -1.27 7.50 0.17
C ILE A 226 -1.30 6.38 -0.86
N THR A 227 -2.45 6.13 -1.46
CA THR A 227 -2.53 5.30 -2.68
C THR A 227 -1.90 6.09 -3.82
N VAL A 228 -0.98 5.47 -4.55
CA VAL A 228 -0.15 6.09 -5.58
C VAL A 228 -0.29 5.31 -6.88
N SER A 229 -0.37 6.01 -8.01
CA SER A 229 -0.25 5.41 -9.33
C SER A 229 1.15 5.64 -9.88
N MET A 230 1.77 4.59 -10.41
CA MET A 230 3.02 4.73 -11.16
C MET A 230 2.71 5.11 -12.61
N THR A 231 3.26 6.23 -13.07
CA THR A 231 3.12 6.69 -14.47
C THR A 231 4.48 6.67 -15.16
N ALA A 232 4.52 6.90 -16.48
CA ALA A 232 5.77 7.06 -17.22
C ALA A 232 6.65 8.22 -16.70
N ASN A 233 6.03 9.22 -16.05
CA ASN A 233 6.70 10.38 -15.48
C ASN A 233 7.01 10.23 -13.98
N GLY A 234 6.81 9.04 -13.42
CA GLY A 234 6.99 8.74 -12.01
C GLY A 234 5.67 8.65 -11.23
N PRO A 235 5.76 8.57 -9.89
CA PRO A 235 4.62 8.34 -9.03
C PRO A 235 3.74 9.59 -8.90
N VAL A 236 2.42 9.40 -8.94
CA VAL A 236 1.43 10.45 -8.69
C VAL A 236 0.43 10.01 -7.61
N PRO A 237 0.00 10.90 -6.72
CA PRO A 237 -0.96 10.54 -5.69
C PRO A 237 -2.32 10.21 -6.35
N PHE A 238 -2.96 9.16 -5.87
CA PHE A 238 -4.29 8.73 -6.29
C PHE A 238 -5.33 9.02 -5.19
N ALA A 239 -5.08 8.62 -3.94
CA ALA A 239 -5.97 8.93 -2.83
C ALA A 239 -5.19 8.99 -1.53
N PHE A 240 -5.60 9.86 -0.62
CA PHE A 240 -5.04 9.93 0.72
C PHE A 240 -5.88 9.09 1.66
N SER A 241 -5.23 8.43 2.63
CA SER A 241 -5.93 7.88 3.78
C SER A 241 -6.84 8.95 4.41
N PRO A 242 -8.12 8.65 4.73
CA PRO A 242 -9.03 9.61 5.37
C PRO A 242 -8.51 10.26 6.65
N VAL A 243 -7.58 9.58 7.32
CA VAL A 243 -6.95 10.03 8.57
C VAL A 243 -5.53 10.56 8.38
N TYR A 244 -5.11 10.80 7.13
CA TYR A 244 -3.78 11.31 6.79
C TYR A 244 -3.47 12.62 7.51
N GLN A 245 -2.27 12.71 8.07
CA GLN A 245 -1.71 13.90 8.69
C GLN A 245 -0.35 14.24 8.06
N THR A 246 -0.12 15.53 7.84
CA THR A 246 1.20 16.00 7.43
C THR A 246 2.15 16.06 8.62
N ASN A 247 3.44 15.86 8.38
CA ASN A 247 4.52 15.99 9.34
C ASN A 247 5.77 16.55 8.64
N SER A 248 6.90 16.64 9.33
CA SER A 248 8.14 17.18 8.76
C SER A 248 8.68 16.41 7.57
N MET A 249 8.37 15.11 7.44
CA MET A 249 8.77 14.27 6.31
C MET A 249 7.89 14.47 5.07
N THR A 250 6.72 15.12 5.21
CA THR A 250 5.80 15.36 4.10
C THR A 250 6.45 16.17 2.97
N GLY A 251 7.47 16.98 3.25
CA GLY A 251 8.14 17.78 2.20
C GLY A 251 8.79 16.92 1.12
N ILE A 252 9.45 15.83 1.54
CA ILE A 252 10.07 14.85 0.64
C ILE A 252 9.00 14.19 -0.24
N ASP A 253 7.94 13.66 0.38
CA ASP A 253 6.82 13.04 -0.31
C ASP A 253 6.18 14.01 -1.30
N ALA A 254 5.99 15.27 -0.89
CA ALA A 254 5.38 16.31 -1.71
C ALA A 254 6.21 16.68 -2.93
N ARG A 255 7.54 16.71 -2.81
CA ARG A 255 8.41 16.93 -3.96
C ARG A 255 8.36 15.76 -4.94
N ILE A 256 8.39 14.53 -4.46
CA ILE A 256 8.41 13.35 -5.32
C ILE A 256 7.05 13.14 -6.01
N LEU A 257 5.96 13.14 -5.24
CA LEU A 257 4.60 12.85 -5.69
C LEU A 257 3.92 14.04 -6.39
N GLY A 258 4.39 15.27 -6.15
CA GLY A 258 3.90 16.47 -6.83
C GLY A 258 2.54 16.96 -6.33
N ASN A 259 1.66 17.34 -7.26
CA ASN A 259 0.41 18.03 -6.95
C ASN A 259 -0.64 17.10 -6.32
N PRO A 260 -1.17 17.39 -5.11
CA PRO A 260 -2.10 16.51 -4.42
C PRO A 260 -3.57 16.73 -4.83
N ALA A 261 -3.90 17.77 -5.61
CA ALA A 261 -5.26 18.28 -5.76
C ALA A 261 -6.27 17.21 -6.23
N ALA A 262 -5.95 16.49 -7.31
CA ALA A 262 -6.85 15.45 -7.85
C ALA A 262 -7.03 14.28 -6.87
N ALA A 263 -5.99 13.95 -6.11
CA ALA A 263 -6.05 12.87 -5.12
C ALA A 263 -6.85 13.26 -3.88
N LEU A 264 -6.69 14.50 -3.39
CA LEU A 264 -7.51 15.02 -2.29
C LEU A 264 -8.98 15.10 -2.67
N GLU A 265 -9.30 15.51 -3.91
CA GLU A 265 -10.67 15.51 -4.39
C GLU A 265 -11.28 14.12 -4.39
N ARG A 266 -10.54 13.12 -4.88
CA ARG A 266 -10.92 11.70 -4.88
C ARG A 266 -11.03 11.09 -3.48
N SER A 267 -10.28 11.60 -2.51
CA SER A 267 -10.22 11.04 -1.15
C SER A 267 -11.58 11.14 -0.45
N VAL A 268 -11.95 10.07 0.24
CA VAL A 268 -13.24 9.91 0.90
C VAL A 268 -13.14 10.19 2.40
N MET A 269 -14.28 10.33 3.07
CA MET A 269 -14.35 10.53 4.53
C MET A 269 -13.53 11.75 5.04
N MET A 270 -13.37 12.77 4.19
CA MET A 270 -12.76 14.05 4.52
C MET A 270 -13.73 15.17 4.17
N THR A 271 -13.87 16.15 5.06
CA THR A 271 -14.65 17.36 4.75
C THR A 271 -13.92 18.23 3.72
N PRO A 272 -14.63 19.12 2.99
CA PRO A 272 -13.99 20.08 2.09
C PRO A 272 -12.93 20.95 2.78
N GLU A 273 -13.18 21.38 4.02
CA GLU A 273 -12.24 22.18 4.81
C GLU A 273 -10.98 21.38 5.12
N ARG A 274 -11.11 20.08 5.42
CA ARG A 274 -9.97 19.19 5.65
C ARG A 274 -9.14 18.98 4.39
N LYS A 275 -9.79 18.80 3.22
CA LYS A 275 -9.10 18.68 1.93
C LYS A 275 -8.33 19.96 1.59
N ALA A 276 -8.97 21.12 1.73
CA ALA A 276 -8.34 22.42 1.52
C ALA A 276 -7.14 22.63 2.46
N TYR A 277 -7.29 22.28 3.74
CA TYR A 277 -6.23 22.32 4.72
C TYR A 277 -5.02 21.47 4.31
N LEU A 278 -5.24 20.21 3.93
CA LEU A 278 -4.17 19.31 3.50
C LEU A 278 -3.46 19.84 2.26
N SER A 279 -4.18 20.39 1.29
CA SER A 279 -3.60 21.03 0.09
C SER A 279 -2.65 22.17 0.45
N THR A 280 -3.05 23.05 1.37
CA THR A 280 -2.22 24.15 1.86
C THR A 280 -0.98 23.63 2.61
N ARG A 281 -1.15 22.65 3.51
CA ARG A 281 -0.04 22.09 4.27
C ARG A 281 0.94 21.31 3.41
N TRP A 282 0.46 20.60 2.39
CA TRP A 282 1.29 19.90 1.43
C TRP A 282 2.22 20.86 0.69
N LYS A 283 1.67 21.95 0.14
CA LYS A 283 2.46 23.01 -0.53
C LYS A 283 3.46 23.67 0.41
N TYR A 284 3.05 23.94 1.65
CA TYR A 284 3.95 24.49 2.66
C TYR A 284 5.15 23.57 2.89
N TRP A 285 4.93 22.27 3.11
CA TRP A 285 6.02 21.32 3.34
C TRP A 285 6.91 21.13 2.12
N GLN A 286 6.33 21.14 0.91
CA GLN A 286 7.09 21.14 -0.33
C GLN A 286 8.04 22.34 -0.41
N GLN A 287 7.54 23.55 -0.11
CA GLN A 287 8.35 24.77 -0.11
C GLN A 287 9.46 24.73 0.94
N VAL A 288 9.20 24.19 2.12
CA VAL A 288 10.22 23.99 3.16
C VAL A 288 11.34 23.07 2.66
N GLU A 289 10.98 21.93 2.06
CA GLU A 289 11.96 21.00 1.47
C GLU A 289 12.77 21.70 0.34
N ASP A 290 12.09 22.46 -0.54
CA ASP A 290 12.70 23.24 -1.64
C ASP A 290 13.70 24.29 -1.16
N GLN A 291 13.48 24.88 0.01
CA GLN A 291 14.42 25.81 0.62
C GLN A 291 15.58 25.12 1.34
N GLN A 292 15.34 23.96 1.95
CA GLN A 292 16.38 23.23 2.69
C GLN A 292 17.39 22.54 1.77
N ASP A 293 16.92 21.97 0.67
CA ASP A 293 17.79 21.28 -0.28
C ASP A 293 17.33 21.49 -1.73
N PRO A 294 17.63 22.66 -2.32
CA PRO A 294 17.18 23.03 -3.66
C PRO A 294 17.83 22.18 -4.77
N ASN A 295 18.97 21.55 -4.49
CA ASN A 295 19.73 20.75 -5.46
C ASN A 295 19.49 19.24 -5.32
N LYS A 296 18.78 18.79 -4.27
CA LYS A 296 18.45 17.38 -4.10
C LYS A 296 17.56 16.88 -5.22
N THR A 297 18.17 16.11 -6.10
CA THR A 297 17.48 15.40 -7.15
C THR A 297 17.05 14.06 -6.57
N TYR A 298 15.74 13.85 -6.49
CA TYR A 298 15.19 12.52 -6.23
C TYR A 298 15.16 11.77 -7.57
N LEU A 299 15.53 10.48 -7.57
CA LEU A 299 15.49 9.65 -8.77
C LEU A 299 14.05 9.61 -9.29
N ARG A 300 13.72 10.43 -10.28
CA ARG A 300 12.56 10.23 -11.14
C ARG A 300 13.07 9.49 -12.37
N SER A 301 12.88 8.18 -12.41
CA SER A 301 13.07 7.47 -13.67
C SER A 301 11.98 7.94 -14.63
N SER A 302 12.33 8.79 -15.59
CA SER A 302 11.64 8.77 -16.88
C SER A 302 11.82 7.36 -17.43
N GLY A 303 10.72 6.66 -17.71
CA GLY A 303 10.73 5.26 -18.10
C GLY A 303 11.82 4.95 -19.12
N LEU A 304 12.67 3.96 -18.80
CA LEU A 304 13.37 3.22 -19.82
C LEU A 304 12.30 2.37 -20.52
N GLU A 305 11.98 2.74 -21.76
CA GLU A 305 11.22 1.91 -22.70
C GLU A 305 11.96 0.61 -23.01
#